data_AF-A0A0V0QFA6-F1
#
_entry.id   AF-A0A0V0QFA6-F1
#
_cell.length_a   1.000
_cell.length_b   1.000
_cell.length_c   1.000
_cell.angle_alpha   90.00
_cell.angle_beta   90.00
_cell.angle_gamma   90.00
#
_symmetry.space_group_name_H-M   'P 1'
#
loop_
_entity.id
_entity.type
_entity.pdbx_description
1 polymer ?
#
loop_
_entity_poly.entity_id
_entity_poly.type
_entity_poly.pdbx_seq_one_letter_code
_entity_poly.pdbx_strand_id
1 'polypeptide(L)'
;MTENQQYNYLQKKWFEDVLIIWEKNNEFCDVCLETEALDNDQLVYCDLCDGLTHQKCYGSEIYDHVHKTEFLCQRCQCYKQAFQQYISDKPLMSVEPIACNLQVKCALCPDQKGIIKKFKVEDHHMWAHVICVQWSKQFEFKDNLREELIQIQRMDPERDNYCQICQQKEGVCEKCAEENCSYRFHYTCSRYEGLMSSLGVMRDRKENPNDKDKNIPIYCPQHLYIKSRQNHKYKCKNQLIQYIYIH
;
A
#
# COMPACT_ATOMS: atom_id res chain seq x y z
N MET A 1 -1.45 -36.27 -8.97
CA MET A 1 -1.16 -35.11 -8.11
C MET A 1 -1.25 -35.57 -6.67
N THR A 2 -0.25 -35.32 -5.85
CA THR A 2 -0.27 -35.64 -4.41
C THR A 2 -1.09 -34.61 -3.63
N GLU A 3 -1.50 -34.93 -2.40
CA GLU A 3 -2.17 -33.96 -1.52
C GLU A 3 -1.34 -32.68 -1.31
N ASN A 4 -0.03 -32.81 -1.14
CA ASN A 4 0.86 -31.65 -1.02
C ASN A 4 0.90 -30.80 -2.31
N GLN A 5 0.92 -31.44 -3.49
CA GLN A 5 0.84 -30.72 -4.76
C GLN A 5 -0.51 -29.99 -4.91
N GLN A 6 -1.60 -30.62 -4.50
CA GLN A 6 -2.94 -30.02 -4.53
C GLN A 6 -3.04 -28.85 -3.55
N TYR A 7 -2.52 -29.00 -2.33
CA TYR A 7 -2.47 -27.91 -1.34
C TYR A 7 -1.78 -26.68 -1.91
N ASN A 8 -0.57 -26.85 -2.45
CA ASN A 8 0.22 -25.75 -3.01
C ASN A 8 -0.48 -25.11 -4.22
N TYR A 9 -1.15 -25.90 -5.06
CA TYR A 9 -1.92 -25.40 -6.19
C TYR A 9 -3.11 -24.54 -5.75
N LEU A 10 -3.91 -25.03 -4.80
CA LEU A 10 -5.05 -24.29 -4.24
C LEU A 10 -4.59 -23.01 -3.53
N GLN A 11 -3.51 -23.11 -2.76
CA GLN A 11 -2.94 -21.97 -2.03
C GLN A 11 -2.49 -20.87 -2.99
N LYS A 12 -1.75 -21.24 -4.05
CA LYS A 12 -1.33 -20.30 -5.09
C LYS A 12 -2.53 -19.61 -5.73
N LYS A 13 -3.58 -20.36 -6.08
CA LYS A 13 -4.80 -19.82 -6.68
C LYS A 13 -5.61 -18.92 -5.75
N TRP A 14 -5.60 -19.19 -4.46
CA TRP A 14 -6.31 -18.38 -3.48
C TRP A 14 -5.66 -17.00 -3.26
N PHE A 15 -4.33 -16.90 -3.39
CA PHE A 15 -3.56 -15.69 -3.07
C PHE A 15 -3.04 -14.92 -4.29
N GLU A 16 -3.28 -15.39 -5.52
CA GLU A 16 -2.66 -14.80 -6.72
C GLU A 16 -2.99 -13.32 -6.92
N ASP A 17 -4.19 -12.89 -6.57
CA ASP A 17 -4.65 -11.50 -6.74
C ASP A 17 -4.01 -10.50 -5.76
N VAL A 18 -3.46 -10.99 -4.65
CA VAL A 18 -2.89 -10.14 -3.59
C VAL A 18 -1.36 -10.17 -3.51
N LEU A 19 -0.72 -11.06 -4.27
CA LEU A 19 0.72 -11.27 -4.25
C LEU A 19 1.47 -10.09 -4.91
N ILE A 20 2.50 -9.61 -4.24
CA ILE A 20 3.49 -8.68 -4.79
C ILE A 20 4.63 -9.49 -5.39
N ILE A 21 5.05 -9.14 -6.60
CA ILE A 21 6.19 -9.79 -7.26
C ILE A 21 7.31 -8.78 -7.39
N TRP A 22 8.27 -8.81 -6.46
CA TRP A 22 9.40 -7.91 -6.54
C TRP A 22 10.36 -8.31 -7.66
N GLU A 23 10.83 -7.31 -8.41
CA GLU A 23 12.04 -7.50 -9.20
C GLU A 23 13.24 -7.61 -8.28
N LYS A 24 14.20 -8.46 -8.66
CA LYS A 24 15.41 -8.70 -7.87
C LYS A 24 16.16 -7.40 -7.58
N ASN A 25 16.49 -7.16 -6.30
CA ASN A 25 17.19 -5.97 -5.81
C ASN A 25 16.40 -4.66 -5.98
N ASN A 26 15.08 -4.74 -6.13
CA ASN A 26 14.20 -3.60 -6.28
C ASN A 26 13.10 -3.59 -5.21
N GLU A 27 13.44 -4.09 -4.03
CA GLU A 27 12.55 -4.19 -2.89
C GLU A 27 12.65 -2.92 -2.03
N PHE A 28 11.50 -2.34 -1.69
CA PHE A 28 11.41 -1.18 -0.83
C PHE A 28 10.18 -1.29 0.07
N CYS A 29 10.14 -0.49 1.13
CA CYS A 29 8.96 -0.40 1.96
C CYS A 29 7.75 0.10 1.14
N ASP A 30 6.71 -0.71 1.08
CA ASP A 30 5.44 -0.48 0.40
C ASP A 30 4.73 0.81 0.86
N VAL A 31 5.14 1.34 2.03
CA VAL A 31 4.57 2.52 2.68
C VAL A 31 5.40 3.78 2.44
N CYS A 32 6.68 3.80 2.81
CA CYS A 32 7.51 5.02 2.70
C CYS A 32 8.35 5.09 1.42
N LEU A 33 8.39 4.00 0.65
CA LEU A 33 9.18 3.85 -0.58
C LEU A 33 10.71 3.96 -0.36
N GLU A 34 11.19 3.70 0.85
CA GLU A 34 12.61 3.62 1.19
C GLU A 34 13.11 2.18 1.16
N THR A 35 14.37 1.99 0.75
CA THR A 35 15.05 0.69 0.64
C THR A 35 15.91 0.37 1.87
N GLU A 36 16.19 1.36 2.72
CA GLU A 36 17.16 1.23 3.81
C GLU A 36 16.49 0.70 5.07
N ALA A 37 17.01 -0.37 5.65
CA ALA A 37 16.64 -0.83 6.98
C ALA A 37 17.48 -0.13 8.06
N LEU A 38 16.91 0.13 9.23
CA LEU A 38 17.61 0.71 10.38
C LEU A 38 17.61 -0.27 11.56
N ASP A 39 18.60 -0.18 12.44
CA ASP A 39 18.75 -1.09 13.60
C ASP A 39 17.47 -1.25 14.45
N ASN A 40 16.69 -0.18 14.59
CA ASN A 40 15.42 -0.16 15.34
C ASN A 40 14.17 -0.03 14.46
N ASP A 41 14.31 -0.22 13.15
CA ASP A 41 13.24 -0.14 12.16
C ASP A 41 13.62 -0.96 10.92
N GLN A 42 13.53 -2.29 11.06
CA GLN A 42 13.89 -3.23 10.01
C GLN A 42 12.81 -3.31 8.93
N LEU A 43 13.20 -3.78 7.73
CA LEU A 43 12.25 -4.16 6.70
C LEU A 43 11.75 -5.59 6.96
N VAL A 44 10.44 -5.80 6.90
CA VAL A 44 9.79 -7.08 7.18
C VAL A 44 8.85 -7.44 6.03
N TYR A 45 8.98 -8.67 5.52
CA TYR A 45 8.09 -9.24 4.51
C TYR A 45 6.87 -9.86 5.18
N CYS A 46 5.69 -9.61 4.60
CA CYS A 46 4.52 -10.44 4.84
C CYS A 46 4.70 -11.78 4.13
N ASP A 47 4.73 -12.89 4.86
CA ASP A 47 5.00 -14.25 4.35
C ASP A 47 3.95 -14.81 3.38
N LEU A 48 2.91 -14.02 3.04
CA LEU A 48 1.82 -14.44 2.15
C LEU A 48 1.67 -13.54 0.92
N CYS A 49 1.64 -12.22 1.11
CA CYS A 49 1.49 -11.30 -0.03
C CYS A 49 2.81 -10.71 -0.51
N ASP A 50 3.94 -11.10 0.10
CA ASP A 50 5.29 -10.57 -0.14
C ASP A 50 5.39 -9.04 0.02
N GLY A 51 4.40 -8.40 0.63
CA GLY A 51 4.48 -6.97 0.92
C GLY A 51 5.61 -6.68 1.90
N LEU A 52 6.48 -5.75 1.53
CA LEU A 52 7.64 -5.36 2.33
C LEU A 52 7.33 -4.05 3.05
N THR A 53 7.58 -3.96 4.35
CA THR A 53 7.35 -2.72 5.11
C THR A 53 8.35 -2.55 6.24
N HIS A 54 8.69 -1.31 6.55
CA HIS A 54 9.33 -1.00 7.83
C HIS A 54 8.39 -1.32 8.99
N GLN A 55 8.97 -1.69 10.13
CA GLN A 55 8.24 -1.94 11.37
C GLN A 55 7.42 -0.71 11.77
N LYS A 56 8.04 0.48 11.81
CA LYS A 56 7.36 1.75 12.13
C LYS A 56 6.37 2.19 11.08
N CYS A 57 6.61 1.85 9.81
CA CYS A 57 5.68 2.21 8.75
C CYS A 57 4.35 1.46 8.88
N TYR A 58 4.40 0.18 9.26
CA TYR A 58 3.21 -0.62 9.51
C TYR A 58 2.56 -0.34 10.87
N GLY A 59 3.35 -0.25 11.94
CA GLY A 59 2.88 -0.02 13.32
C GLY A 59 3.15 -1.17 14.29
N SER A 60 2.61 -1.05 15.50
CA SER A 60 2.92 -1.83 16.72
C SER A 60 2.92 -3.35 16.55
N GLU A 61 2.00 -3.90 15.76
CA GLU A 61 1.86 -5.36 15.64
C GLU A 61 3.19 -6.03 15.27
N ILE A 62 4.02 -5.43 14.41
CA ILE A 62 5.29 -6.04 14.01
C ILE A 62 6.26 -6.18 15.18
N TYR A 63 6.23 -5.25 16.16
CA TYR A 63 7.14 -5.30 17.30
C TYR A 63 6.84 -6.48 18.24
N ASP A 64 5.56 -6.83 18.41
CA ASP A 64 5.15 -8.02 19.17
C ASP A 64 5.41 -9.34 18.41
N HIS A 65 5.70 -9.23 17.11
CA HIS A 65 6.07 -10.34 16.22
C HIS A 65 7.58 -10.51 16.03
N VAL A 66 8.44 -9.65 16.60
CA VAL A 66 9.92 -9.76 16.49
C VAL A 66 10.46 -11.10 17.01
N HIS A 67 9.70 -11.78 17.88
CA HIS A 67 10.03 -13.11 18.40
C HIS A 67 9.32 -14.27 17.68
N LYS A 68 8.46 -14.01 16.69
CA LYS A 68 7.75 -15.04 15.92
C LYS A 68 8.45 -15.25 14.58
N THR A 69 8.45 -16.48 14.11
CA THR A 69 9.10 -16.90 12.86
C THR A 69 8.34 -16.49 11.59
N GLU A 70 7.14 -15.91 11.73
CA GLU A 70 6.25 -15.56 10.62
C GLU A 70 5.59 -14.19 10.91
N PHE A 71 5.59 -13.30 9.92
CA PHE A 71 4.81 -12.06 9.90
C PHE A 71 3.76 -12.12 8.78
N LEU A 72 2.50 -11.89 9.16
CA LEU A 72 1.40 -11.73 8.23
C LEU A 72 0.72 -10.39 8.50
N CYS A 73 0.55 -9.56 7.47
CA CYS A 73 -0.30 -8.38 7.59
C CYS A 73 -1.75 -8.79 7.92
N GLN A 74 -2.53 -7.91 8.55
CA GLN A 74 -3.88 -8.25 9.01
C GLN A 74 -4.78 -8.82 7.90
N ARG A 75 -4.68 -8.30 6.66
CA ARG A 75 -5.42 -8.89 5.52
C ARG A 75 -5.01 -10.35 5.32
N CYS A 76 -3.72 -10.63 5.26
CA CYS A 76 -3.17 -11.96 5.03
C CYS A 76 -3.51 -12.93 6.16
N GLN A 77 -3.64 -12.46 7.41
CA GLN A 77 -4.17 -13.26 8.52
C GLN A 77 -5.61 -13.73 8.23
N CYS A 78 -6.50 -12.81 7.84
CA CYS A 78 -7.88 -13.17 7.48
C CYS A 78 -7.95 -14.10 6.26
N TYR A 79 -7.11 -13.86 5.26
CA TYR A 79 -7.01 -14.66 4.04
C TYR A 79 -6.52 -16.09 4.34
N LYS A 80 -5.50 -16.24 5.20
CA LYS A 80 -4.99 -17.55 5.66
C LYS A 80 -6.05 -18.32 6.44
N GLN A 81 -6.77 -17.66 7.34
CA GLN A 81 -7.86 -18.26 8.09
C GLN A 81 -9.01 -18.74 7.17
N ALA A 82 -9.42 -17.90 6.21
CA ALA A 82 -10.46 -18.25 5.25
C ALA A 82 -10.05 -19.41 4.33
N PHE A 83 -8.78 -19.45 3.89
CA PHE A 83 -8.25 -20.56 3.11
C PHE A 83 -8.27 -21.88 3.90
N GLN A 84 -7.83 -21.85 5.17
CA GLN A 84 -7.86 -23.03 6.04
C GLN A 84 -9.27 -23.58 6.21
N GLN A 85 -10.25 -22.68 6.41
CA GLN A 85 -11.65 -23.08 6.48
C GLN A 85 -12.11 -23.72 5.15
N TYR A 86 -11.83 -23.06 4.02
CA TYR A 86 -12.23 -23.53 2.69
C TYR A 86 -11.75 -24.95 2.36
N ILE A 87 -10.48 -25.27 2.69
CA ILE A 87 -9.93 -26.59 2.41
C ILE A 87 -10.29 -27.63 3.48
N SER A 88 -10.83 -27.21 4.64
CA SER A 88 -11.22 -28.12 5.71
C SER A 88 -12.60 -28.76 5.50
N ASP A 89 -13.44 -28.14 4.68
CA ASP A 89 -14.83 -28.56 4.47
C ASP A 89 -14.96 -29.85 3.64
N LYS A 90 -13.91 -30.26 2.90
CA LYS A 90 -13.94 -31.40 1.97
C LYS A 90 -12.57 -32.09 1.87
N PRO A 91 -12.50 -33.35 1.40
CA PRO A 91 -11.23 -33.98 1.07
C PRO A 91 -10.44 -33.13 0.08
N LEU A 92 -9.17 -32.85 0.37
CA LEU A 92 -8.33 -31.89 -0.36
C LEU A 92 -8.30 -32.14 -1.88
N MET A 93 -8.27 -33.42 -2.27
CA MET A 93 -8.26 -33.85 -3.68
C MET A 93 -9.56 -33.54 -4.44
N SER A 94 -10.63 -33.16 -3.75
CA SER A 94 -11.92 -32.78 -4.33
C SER A 94 -12.19 -31.28 -4.29
N VAL A 95 -11.28 -30.50 -3.70
CA VAL A 95 -11.41 -29.04 -3.61
C VAL A 95 -11.02 -28.42 -4.94
N GLU A 96 -11.87 -27.54 -5.47
CA GLU A 96 -11.59 -26.78 -6.69
C GLU A 96 -10.82 -25.50 -6.34
N PRO A 97 -9.92 -25.01 -7.21
CA PRO A 97 -9.28 -23.72 -7.00
C PRO A 97 -10.28 -22.58 -7.20
N ILE A 98 -10.37 -21.68 -6.22
CA ILE A 98 -11.13 -20.44 -6.35
C ILE A 98 -10.31 -19.26 -5.86
N ALA A 99 -10.59 -18.06 -6.40
CA ALA A 99 -10.10 -16.82 -5.83
C ALA A 99 -10.83 -16.52 -4.51
N CYS A 100 -10.10 -15.92 -3.56
CA CYS A 100 -10.70 -15.49 -2.31
C CYS A 100 -11.75 -14.41 -2.54
N ASN A 101 -12.96 -14.58 -2.01
CA ASN A 101 -14.05 -13.60 -2.12
C ASN A 101 -14.21 -12.70 -0.88
N LEU A 102 -13.25 -12.75 0.05
CA LEU A 102 -13.30 -11.99 1.29
C LEU A 102 -13.28 -10.49 0.99
N GLN A 103 -14.17 -9.73 1.65
CA GLN A 103 -14.32 -8.29 1.44
C GLN A 103 -13.29 -7.47 2.24
N VAL A 104 -12.01 -7.82 2.17
CA VAL A 104 -10.91 -7.01 2.72
C VAL A 104 -10.29 -6.20 1.59
N LYS A 105 -10.90 -5.05 1.31
CA LYS A 105 -10.49 -4.12 0.26
C LYS A 105 -10.09 -2.78 0.84
N CYS A 106 -9.20 -2.07 0.16
CA CYS A 106 -8.85 -0.72 0.55
C CYS A 106 -10.02 0.24 0.26
N ALA A 107 -10.45 1.02 1.25
CA ALA A 107 -11.49 2.03 1.06
C ALA A 107 -11.05 3.25 0.24
N LEU A 108 -9.75 3.38 -0.06
CA LEU A 108 -9.14 4.56 -0.68
C LEU A 108 -8.65 4.31 -2.12
N CYS A 109 -8.62 3.06 -2.59
CA CYS A 109 -8.23 2.73 -3.96
C CYS A 109 -8.71 1.32 -4.34
N PRO A 110 -8.83 1.02 -5.64
CA PRO A 110 -9.28 -0.29 -6.13
C PRO A 110 -8.20 -1.39 -6.12
N ASP A 111 -6.96 -1.03 -5.78
CA ASP A 111 -5.84 -1.97 -5.79
C ASP A 111 -6.00 -3.05 -4.71
N GLN A 112 -5.62 -4.28 -5.06
CA GLN A 112 -5.66 -5.43 -4.17
C GLN A 112 -4.26 -5.85 -3.70
N LYS A 113 -3.18 -5.33 -4.29
CA LYS A 113 -1.80 -5.66 -3.92
C LYS A 113 -1.22 -4.60 -2.98
N GLY A 114 -0.24 -4.99 -2.17
CA GLY A 114 0.31 -4.11 -1.14
C GLY A 114 -0.11 -4.51 0.27
N ILE A 115 0.32 -3.74 1.26
CA ILE A 115 0.05 -3.98 2.67
C ILE A 115 -1.26 -3.31 3.08
N ILE A 116 -2.28 -4.12 3.36
CA ILE A 116 -3.60 -3.70 3.86
C ILE A 116 -3.76 -4.11 5.32
N LYS A 117 -4.25 -3.17 6.13
CA LYS A 117 -4.70 -3.45 7.50
C LYS A 117 -5.97 -2.68 7.85
N LYS A 118 -6.56 -3.04 8.98
CA LYS A 118 -7.76 -2.43 9.53
C LYS A 118 -7.37 -1.26 10.43
N PHE A 119 -8.00 -0.13 10.20
CA PHE A 119 -7.85 1.08 10.98
C PHE A 119 -9.14 1.38 11.71
N LYS A 120 -9.05 1.89 12.93
CA LYS A 120 -10.15 2.55 13.60
C LYS A 120 -10.22 4.01 13.15
N VAL A 121 -11.39 4.47 12.74
CA VAL A 121 -11.64 5.88 12.37
C VAL A 121 -12.87 6.31 13.16
N GLU A 122 -12.69 7.19 14.13
CA GLU A 122 -13.76 7.58 15.05
C GLU A 122 -14.43 6.33 15.67
N ASP A 123 -15.72 6.10 15.40
CA ASP A 123 -16.52 4.99 15.92
C ASP A 123 -16.66 3.80 14.95
N HIS A 124 -15.99 3.82 13.80
CA HIS A 124 -16.06 2.76 12.80
C HIS A 124 -14.67 2.22 12.43
N HIS A 125 -14.65 1.15 11.63
CA HIS A 125 -13.41 0.56 11.13
C HIS A 125 -13.38 0.58 9.61
N MET A 126 -12.17 0.74 9.07
CA MET A 126 -11.90 0.83 7.65
C MET A 126 -10.70 -0.04 7.31
N TRP A 127 -10.81 -0.86 6.27
CA TRP A 127 -9.64 -1.50 5.67
C TRP A 127 -9.00 -0.54 4.69
N ALA A 128 -7.69 -0.35 4.79
CA ALA A 128 -6.96 0.48 3.85
C ALA A 128 -5.53 0.00 3.67
N HIS A 129 -4.97 0.32 2.51
CA HIS A 129 -3.53 0.30 2.32
C HIS A 129 -2.87 1.27 3.29
N VAL A 130 -1.79 0.84 3.92
CA VAL A 130 -1.02 1.71 4.81
C VAL A 130 -0.41 2.88 4.03
N ILE A 131 0.01 2.67 2.77
CA ILE A 131 0.45 3.76 1.88
C ILE A 131 -0.66 4.77 1.60
N CYS A 132 -1.89 4.32 1.29
CA CYS A 132 -2.99 5.24 0.99
C CYS A 132 -3.28 6.16 2.19
N VAL A 133 -3.21 5.63 3.41
CA VAL A 133 -3.38 6.43 4.62
C VAL A 133 -2.17 7.34 4.87
N GLN A 134 -0.94 6.80 4.82
CA GLN A 134 0.29 7.53 5.11
C GLN A 134 0.50 8.75 4.21
N TRP A 135 0.09 8.66 2.95
CA TRP A 135 0.26 9.72 1.98
C TRP A 135 -0.98 10.60 1.83
N SER A 136 -2.13 10.19 2.38
CA SER A 136 -3.36 10.96 2.36
C SER A 136 -3.23 12.30 3.09
N LYS A 137 -3.99 13.29 2.61
CA LYS A 137 -4.22 14.56 3.32
C LYS A 137 -5.45 14.50 4.23
N GLN A 138 -6.18 13.40 4.14
CA GLN A 138 -7.47 13.20 4.80
C GLN A 138 -7.33 12.59 6.19
N PHE A 139 -6.25 11.85 6.44
CA PHE A 139 -6.06 11.11 7.68
C PHE A 139 -4.69 11.38 8.30
N GLU A 140 -4.66 11.43 9.63
CA GLU A 140 -3.43 11.35 10.41
C GLU A 140 -3.48 10.15 11.35
N PHE A 141 -2.34 9.51 11.58
CA PHE A 141 -2.23 8.52 12.65
C PHE A 141 -2.32 9.23 14.00
N LYS A 142 -3.18 8.72 14.89
CA LYS A 142 -3.35 9.27 16.24
C LYS A 142 -2.09 9.11 17.10
N ASP A 143 -1.33 8.05 16.87
CA ASP A 143 -0.12 7.69 17.61
C ASP A 143 0.85 6.88 16.73
N ASN A 144 1.95 6.44 17.34
CA ASN A 144 2.97 5.63 16.68
C ASN A 144 2.59 4.14 16.54
N LEU A 145 1.52 3.69 17.19
CA LEU A 145 0.98 2.34 17.01
C LEU A 145 0.30 2.22 15.64
N ARG A 146 -0.21 3.35 15.12
CA ARG A 146 -0.82 3.47 13.79
C ARG A 146 -2.06 2.59 13.61
N GLU A 147 -2.80 2.34 14.67
CA GLU A 147 -4.04 1.54 14.64
C GLU A 147 -5.29 2.42 14.49
N GLU A 148 -5.20 3.68 14.91
CA GLU A 148 -6.30 4.65 14.89
C GLU A 148 -5.94 5.88 14.03
N LEU A 149 -6.93 6.35 13.28
CA LEU A 149 -6.83 7.52 12.41
C LEU A 149 -7.74 8.63 12.90
N ILE A 150 -7.24 9.86 12.76
CA ILE A 150 -8.00 11.10 12.90
C ILE A 150 -8.29 11.61 11.49
N GLN A 151 -9.57 11.79 11.15
CA GLN A 151 -9.93 12.42 9.89
C GLN A 151 -9.77 13.94 10.00
N ILE A 152 -8.84 14.50 9.23
CA ILE A 152 -8.48 15.92 9.28
C ILE A 152 -9.03 16.73 8.10
N GLN A 153 -9.44 16.06 7.02
CA GLN A 153 -10.04 16.71 5.84
C GLN A 153 -11.25 15.91 5.33
N ARG A 154 -12.31 16.63 4.94
CA ARG A 154 -13.48 16.01 4.29
C ARG A 154 -13.16 15.65 2.84
N MET A 155 -13.60 14.46 2.46
CA MET A 155 -13.55 13.97 1.08
C MET A 155 -14.86 14.32 0.38
N ASP A 156 -14.78 14.67 -0.90
CA ASP A 156 -15.96 14.84 -1.76
C ASP A 156 -16.06 13.61 -2.68
N PRO A 157 -16.98 12.67 -2.41
CA PRO A 157 -17.07 11.42 -3.15
C PRO A 157 -17.43 11.59 -4.64
N GLU A 158 -18.01 12.72 -5.06
CA GLU A 158 -18.33 12.95 -6.47
C GLU A 158 -17.16 13.57 -7.23
N ARG A 159 -16.40 14.43 -6.55
CA ARG A 159 -15.29 15.17 -7.13
C ARG A 159 -13.96 14.43 -7.05
N ASP A 160 -13.75 13.69 -5.96
CA ASP A 160 -12.46 13.09 -5.62
C ASP A 160 -12.38 11.59 -5.94
N ASN A 161 -13.34 11.02 -6.68
CA ASN A 161 -13.36 9.57 -6.93
C ASN A 161 -12.75 9.11 -8.26
N TYR A 162 -12.49 10.00 -9.23
CA TYR A 162 -12.03 9.59 -10.56
C TYR A 162 -10.52 9.68 -10.73
N CYS A 163 -9.88 8.53 -10.93
CA CYS A 163 -8.44 8.42 -11.19
C CYS A 163 -8.17 8.44 -12.70
N GLN A 164 -7.33 9.35 -13.17
CA GLN A 164 -6.97 9.42 -14.60
C GLN A 164 -5.94 8.39 -15.05
N ILE A 165 -5.29 7.69 -14.11
CA ILE A 165 -4.36 6.60 -14.43
C ILE A 165 -5.16 5.32 -14.72
N CYS A 166 -5.94 4.83 -13.75
CA CYS A 166 -6.72 3.59 -13.91
C CYS A 166 -8.12 3.78 -14.50
N GLN A 167 -8.59 5.02 -14.66
CA GLN A 167 -9.90 5.38 -15.22
C GLN A 167 -11.10 4.84 -14.41
N GLN A 168 -10.92 4.59 -13.11
CA GLN A 168 -11.96 4.08 -12.21
C GLN A 168 -12.50 5.16 -11.26
N LYS A 169 -13.74 4.96 -10.78
CA LYS A 169 -14.45 5.83 -9.81
C LYS A 169 -14.50 5.25 -8.38
N GLU A 170 -13.60 4.34 -8.06
CA GLU A 170 -13.55 3.63 -6.77
C GLU A 170 -12.45 4.20 -5.89
N GLY A 171 -12.76 4.55 -4.64
CA GLY A 171 -11.80 5.10 -3.68
C GLY A 171 -11.68 6.61 -3.75
N VAL A 172 -10.51 7.13 -3.37
CA VAL A 172 -10.25 8.56 -3.16
C VAL A 172 -8.96 8.93 -3.88
N CYS A 173 -9.06 9.90 -4.77
CA CYS A 173 -7.98 10.39 -5.60
C CYS A 173 -7.41 11.68 -5.05
N GLU A 174 -6.08 11.77 -5.07
CA GLU A 174 -5.34 12.98 -4.79
C GLU A 174 -5.22 13.85 -6.04
N LYS A 175 -5.24 15.17 -5.84
CA LYS A 175 -5.06 16.15 -6.91
C LYS A 175 -3.57 16.46 -7.08
N CYS A 176 -3.14 16.58 -8.33
CA CYS A 176 -1.82 17.09 -8.68
C CYS A 176 -1.52 18.39 -7.92
N ALA A 177 -0.32 18.45 -7.34
CA ALA A 177 0.12 19.59 -6.52
C ALA A 177 0.42 20.88 -7.31
N GLU A 178 0.42 20.82 -8.65
CA GLU A 178 0.54 22.03 -9.48
C GLU A 178 -0.76 22.86 -9.45
N GLU A 179 -0.61 24.17 -9.29
CA GLU A 179 -1.72 25.11 -9.34
C GLU A 179 -2.51 25.00 -10.65
N ASN A 180 -3.84 25.11 -10.55
CA ASN A 180 -4.77 25.00 -11.69
C ASN A 180 -4.75 23.67 -12.48
N CYS A 181 -4.01 22.65 -12.02
CA CYS A 181 -4.08 21.32 -12.61
C CYS A 181 -5.26 20.55 -12.00
N SER A 182 -6.18 20.04 -12.83
CA SER A 182 -7.28 19.18 -12.37
C SER A 182 -6.91 17.70 -12.28
N TYR A 183 -5.65 17.34 -12.58
CA TYR A 183 -5.27 15.94 -12.73
C TYR A 183 -5.37 15.19 -11.39
N ARG A 184 -5.97 14.00 -11.37
CA ARG A 184 -6.24 13.20 -10.17
C ARG A 184 -5.82 11.75 -10.30
N PHE A 185 -5.33 11.17 -9.20
CA PHE A 185 -4.87 9.79 -9.14
C PHE A 185 -4.96 9.18 -7.74
N HIS A 186 -5.09 7.85 -7.65
CA HIS A 186 -4.86 7.14 -6.39
C HIS A 186 -3.38 7.16 -6.01
N TYR A 187 -3.09 7.08 -4.71
CA TYR A 187 -1.70 6.93 -4.22
C TYR A 187 -1.03 5.68 -4.80
N THR A 188 -1.71 4.53 -4.82
CA THR A 188 -1.18 3.30 -5.42
C THR A 188 -0.96 3.43 -6.92
N CYS A 189 -1.88 4.05 -7.67
CA CYS A 189 -1.68 4.34 -9.09
C CYS A 189 -0.47 5.26 -9.32
N SER A 190 -0.33 6.31 -8.51
CA SER A 190 0.81 7.23 -8.61
C SER A 190 2.13 6.56 -8.25
N ARG A 191 2.12 5.60 -7.31
CA ARG A 191 3.26 4.72 -7.03
C ARG A 191 3.61 3.96 -8.30
N TYR A 192 2.68 3.21 -8.89
CA TYR A 192 2.93 2.37 -10.07
C TYR A 192 3.42 3.16 -11.29
N GLU A 193 2.90 4.37 -11.51
CA GLU A 193 3.37 5.27 -12.56
C GLU A 193 4.71 5.94 -12.26
N GLY A 194 5.32 5.66 -11.10
CA GLY A 194 6.59 6.25 -10.70
C GLY A 194 6.49 7.74 -10.39
N LEU A 195 5.32 8.24 -9.99
CA LEU A 195 5.11 9.65 -9.65
C LEU A 195 5.52 10.01 -8.22
N MET A 196 5.81 8.99 -7.42
CA MET A 196 6.21 9.09 -6.02
C MET A 196 7.69 8.75 -5.84
N SER A 197 8.32 9.35 -4.83
CA SER A 197 9.66 9.02 -4.34
C SER A 197 9.60 8.77 -2.83
N SER A 198 10.71 8.41 -2.18
CA SER A 198 10.69 8.11 -0.75
C SER A 198 10.20 9.28 0.12
N LEU A 199 9.55 8.95 1.25
CA LEU A 199 9.13 9.95 2.24
C LEU A 199 10.30 10.81 2.72
N GLY A 200 11.49 10.24 2.97
CA GLY A 200 12.69 11.02 3.31
C GLY A 200 13.01 12.09 2.25
N VAL A 201 13.08 11.70 0.96
CA VAL A 201 13.36 12.65 -0.14
C VAL A 201 12.27 13.72 -0.26
N MET A 202 11.01 13.34 -0.01
CA MET A 202 9.88 14.24 -0.13
C MET A 202 9.69 15.14 1.11
N ARG A 203 10.13 14.71 2.31
CA ARG A 203 10.01 15.43 3.59
C ARG A 203 11.25 16.23 3.99
N ASP A 204 12.45 15.89 3.52
CA ASP A 204 13.70 16.58 3.90
C ASP A 204 13.78 18.04 3.44
N ARG A 205 12.71 18.58 2.86
CA ARG A 205 12.54 20.02 2.71
C ARG A 205 11.86 20.61 3.93
N LYS A 206 12.69 20.91 4.92
CA LYS A 206 12.50 22.13 5.72
C LYS A 206 12.67 23.36 4.81
N GLU A 207 11.78 23.56 3.84
CA GLU A 207 11.50 24.92 3.39
C GLU A 207 10.59 25.52 4.47
N ASN A 208 11.24 26.02 5.53
CA ASN A 208 10.67 26.67 6.72
C ASN A 208 10.31 25.71 7.90
N PRO A 209 11.04 25.74 9.03
CA PRO A 209 10.67 24.99 10.25
C PRO A 209 9.35 25.45 10.90
N ASN A 210 8.74 26.54 10.40
CA ASN A 210 7.38 26.97 10.76
C ASN A 210 6.30 26.42 9.82
N ASP A 211 6.67 25.73 8.73
CA ASP A 211 5.69 25.09 7.85
C ASP A 211 5.16 23.84 8.55
N LYS A 212 3.99 24.00 9.15
CA LYS A 212 3.23 22.91 9.78
C LYS A 212 2.54 22.04 8.74
N ASP A 213 2.60 22.40 7.45
CA ASP A 213 1.93 21.65 6.39
C ASP A 213 2.72 20.35 6.16
N LYS A 214 2.21 19.24 6.69
CA LYS A 214 2.77 17.87 6.52
C LYS A 214 2.65 17.37 5.07
N ASN A 215 2.40 18.27 4.13
CA ASN A 215 1.81 17.99 2.85
C ASN A 215 2.88 17.64 1.83
N ILE A 216 2.91 16.38 1.40
CA ILE A 216 3.91 15.90 0.46
C ILE A 216 3.35 16.10 -0.96
N PRO A 217 3.95 16.98 -1.78
CA PRO A 217 3.40 17.29 -3.09
C PRO A 217 3.66 16.17 -4.10
N ILE A 218 2.60 15.58 -4.64
CA ILE A 218 2.68 14.61 -5.75
C ILE A 218 2.18 15.30 -7.03
N TYR A 219 2.92 15.14 -8.13
CA TYR A 219 2.62 15.77 -9.41
C TYR A 219 2.17 14.74 -10.44
N CYS A 220 1.30 15.13 -11.36
CA CYS A 220 0.97 14.30 -12.52
C CYS A 220 2.19 14.12 -13.45
N PRO A 221 2.18 13.16 -14.40
CA PRO A 221 3.34 12.88 -15.25
C PRO A 221 3.92 14.12 -15.95
N GLN A 222 3.06 14.99 -16.49
CA GLN A 222 3.46 16.22 -17.18
C GLN A 222 4.16 17.20 -16.23
N HIS A 223 3.58 17.48 -15.07
CA HIS A 223 4.15 18.44 -14.13
C HIS A 223 5.39 17.88 -13.44
N LEU A 224 5.43 16.58 -13.13
CA LEU A 224 6.62 15.94 -12.62
C LEU A 224 7.79 16.07 -13.60
N TYR A 225 7.55 15.82 -14.90
CA TYR A 225 8.56 16.02 -15.95
C TYR A 225 9.11 17.46 -15.94
N ILE A 226 8.24 18.47 -15.90
CA ILE A 226 8.64 19.89 -15.86
C ILE A 226 9.47 20.18 -14.60
N LYS A 227 8.98 19.79 -13.42
CA LYS A 227 9.67 20.00 -12.15
C LYS A 227 11.03 19.30 -12.10
N SER A 228 11.14 18.10 -12.69
CA SER A 228 12.40 17.33 -12.74
C SER A 228 13.50 18.02 -13.55
N ARG A 229 13.12 18.82 -14.56
CA ARG A 229 14.04 19.63 -15.37
C ARG A 229 14.47 20.90 -14.65
N GLN A 230 13.56 21.51 -13.91
CA GLN A 230 13.83 22.71 -13.12
C GLN A 230 14.65 22.39 -11.87
N ASN A 231 14.45 21.22 -11.29
CA ASN A 231 15.15 20.79 -10.11
C ASN A 231 15.30 19.27 -10.03
N HIS A 232 16.55 18.81 -9.95
CA HIS A 232 16.90 17.40 -9.89
C HIS A 232 16.28 16.65 -8.70
N LYS A 233 15.82 17.37 -7.66
CA LYS A 233 15.09 16.82 -6.51
C LYS A 233 13.74 16.17 -6.85
N TYR A 234 13.16 16.47 -8.00
CA TYR A 234 11.90 15.88 -8.49
C TYR A 234 12.13 14.82 -9.58
N LYS A 235 13.38 14.36 -9.75
CA LYS A 235 13.65 13.19 -10.57
C LYS A 235 13.13 11.97 -9.83
N CYS A 236 11.97 11.48 -10.23
CA CYS A 236 11.61 10.11 -9.92
C CYS A 236 12.57 9.18 -10.65
N LYS A 237 13.05 8.15 -9.95
CA LYS A 237 13.78 7.03 -10.56
C LYS A 237 12.77 6.20 -11.36
N ASN A 238 12.32 6.73 -12.50
CA ASN A 238 11.30 6.13 -13.37
C ASN A 238 11.65 4.74 -13.92
N GLN A 239 12.86 4.23 -13.68
CA GLN A 239 13.27 2.91 -14.15
C GLN A 239 12.81 1.75 -13.26
N LEU A 240 12.30 2.00 -12.05
CA LEU A 240 12.19 0.96 -11.02
C LEU A 240 10.76 0.61 -10.61
N ILE A 241 9.80 1.54 -10.59
CA ILE A 241 8.46 1.24 -10.05
C ILE A 241 7.50 0.67 -11.09
N GLN A 242 7.73 0.93 -12.39
CA GLN A 242 6.87 0.42 -13.47
C GLN A 242 6.87 -1.11 -13.57
N TYR A 243 7.93 -1.80 -13.14
CA TYR A 243 8.11 -3.22 -13.43
C TYR A 243 7.70 -4.20 -12.31
N ILE A 244 7.39 -3.73 -11.09
CA ILE A 244 7.10 -4.59 -9.91
C ILE A 244 5.75 -5.34 -10.04
N TYR A 245 4.92 -4.99 -11.04
CA TYR A 245 3.57 -5.56 -11.16
C TYR A 245 3.15 -5.90 -12.59
N ILE A 246 4.06 -5.84 -13.56
CA ILE A 246 3.81 -6.27 -14.95
C ILE A 246 4.07 -7.77 -15.03
N HIS A 247 3.20 -8.61 -14.45
CA HIS A 247 3.04 -10.03 -14.80
C HIS A 247 1.66 -10.53 -14.33
#